data_AF-A0A8R1EBH4-F1
#
_entry.id   AF-A0A8R1EBH4-F1
#
_cell.length_a   1.000
_cell.length_b   1.000
_cell.length_c   1.000
_cell.angle_alpha   90.00
_cell.angle_beta   90.00
_cell.angle_gamma   90.00
#
_symmetry.space_group_name_H-M   'P 1'
#
loop_
_entity.id
_entity.type
_entity.pdbx_description
1 polymer ?
#
loop_
_entity_poly.entity_id
_entity_poly.type
_entity_poly.pdbx_seq_one_letter_code
_entity_poly.pdbx_strand_id
1 'polypeptide(L)'
;MPPKKSPGITAVLIDAGPNMAEKDEESGKSFFEQAINTADWIVSRKLFSEDPENFAIIAYNSDPDENIIKLDGEKFKGVKIHSEEFEPACFDHL
;
A
#
# COMPACT_ATOMS: atom_id res chain seq x y z
N MET A 1 -24.71 -4.66 -24.36
CA MET A 1 -23.64 -3.76 -23.86
C MET A 1 -22.48 -4.63 -23.42
N PRO A 2 -21.23 -4.30 -23.75
CA PRO A 2 -20.09 -4.97 -23.13
C PRO A 2 -20.18 -4.84 -21.61
N PRO A 3 -19.69 -5.83 -20.83
CA PRO A 3 -19.63 -5.69 -19.38
C PRO A 3 -18.82 -4.43 -19.05
N LYS A 4 -19.32 -3.59 -18.14
CA LYS A 4 -18.46 -2.57 -17.53
C LYS A 4 -17.28 -3.33 -16.91
N LYS A 5 -16.04 -2.95 -17.28
CA LYS A 5 -14.85 -3.43 -16.57
C LYS A 5 -15.07 -3.16 -15.09
N SER A 6 -15.01 -4.19 -14.26
CA SER A 6 -14.96 -4.00 -12.80
C SER A 6 -13.64 -3.30 -12.46
N PRO A 7 -13.62 -2.44 -11.42
CA PRO A 7 -12.37 -1.87 -10.95
C PRO A 7 -11.36 -2.99 -10.62
N GLY A 8 -10.09 -2.76 -10.91
CA GLY A 8 -9.02 -3.62 -10.43
C GLY A 8 -8.97 -3.64 -8.90
N ILE A 9 -8.26 -4.62 -8.33
CA ILE A 9 -7.93 -4.62 -6.90
C ILE A 9 -6.45 -4.95 -6.74
N THR A 10 -5.72 -4.08 -6.06
CA THR A 10 -4.34 -4.32 -5.64
C THR A 10 -4.22 -4.16 -4.13
N ALA A 11 -3.59 -5.15 -3.47
CA ALA A 11 -3.24 -5.09 -2.06
C ALA A 11 -1.73 -5.31 -1.90
N VAL A 12 -1.05 -4.36 -1.26
CA VAL A 12 0.38 -4.41 -0.93
C VAL A 12 0.53 -4.65 0.56
N LEU A 13 1.20 -5.75 0.93
CA LEU A 13 1.52 -6.07 2.32
C LEU A 13 2.99 -5.73 2.59
N ILE A 14 3.26 -4.88 3.57
CA ILE A 14 4.60 -4.42 3.94
C ILE A 14 4.87 -4.85 5.38
N ASP A 15 5.94 -5.61 5.59
CA ASP A 15 6.44 -5.90 6.94
C ASP A 15 7.07 -4.62 7.50
N ALA A 16 6.56 -4.16 8.64
CA ALA A 16 7.06 -3.01 9.41
C ALA A 16 7.74 -3.44 10.71
N GLY A 17 8.10 -4.73 10.82
CA GLY A 17 8.79 -5.30 11.97
C GLY A 17 10.24 -4.84 12.10
N PRO A 18 10.85 -5.04 13.28
CA PRO A 18 12.21 -4.57 13.58
C PRO A 18 13.29 -5.17 12.66
N ASN A 19 13.07 -6.38 12.13
CA ASN A 19 14.00 -7.02 11.20
C ASN A 19 14.11 -6.26 9.86
N MET A 20 13.09 -5.46 9.51
CA MET A 20 13.09 -4.66 8.29
C MET A 20 13.88 -3.36 8.43
N ALA A 21 14.32 -3.01 9.65
CA ALA A 21 15.08 -1.80 9.94
C ALA A 21 16.59 -1.94 9.71
N GLU A 22 17.09 -3.17 9.50
CA GLU A 22 18.50 -3.40 9.19
C GLU A 22 18.86 -2.75 7.85
N LYS A 23 19.96 -1.99 7.85
CA LYS A 23 20.43 -1.29 6.67
C LYS A 23 21.32 -2.19 5.84
N ASP A 24 21.01 -2.26 4.56
CA ASP A 24 21.88 -2.86 3.57
C ASP A 24 23.17 -2.03 3.41
N GLU A 25 24.33 -2.70 3.36
CA GLU A 25 25.64 -2.04 3.33
C GLU A 25 25.90 -1.31 2.00
N GLU A 26 25.32 -1.78 0.90
CA GLU A 26 25.54 -1.21 -0.44
C GLU A 26 24.68 0.03 -0.66
N SER A 27 23.37 -0.05 -0.37
CA SER A 27 22.42 1.03 -0.61
C SER A 27 22.29 2.01 0.56
N GLY A 28 22.73 1.63 1.77
CA GLY A 28 22.54 2.39 3.00
C GLY A 28 21.09 2.50 3.46
N LYS A 29 20.17 1.81 2.77
CA LYS A 29 18.73 1.80 3.04
C LYS A 29 18.32 0.52 3.75
N SER A 30 17.35 0.64 4.64
CA SER A 30 16.69 -0.50 5.26
C SER A 30 15.78 -1.22 4.26
N PHE A 31 15.53 -2.51 4.49
CA PHE A 31 14.56 -3.26 3.69
C PHE A 31 13.16 -2.63 3.75
N PHE A 32 12.80 -2.00 4.88
CA PHE A 32 11.57 -1.24 5.01
C PHE A 32 11.52 -0.04 4.05
N GLU A 33 12.59 0.77 4.00
CA GLU A 33 12.68 1.91 3.07
C GLU A 33 12.63 1.45 1.61
N GLN A 34 13.25 0.31 1.28
CA GLN A 34 13.20 -0.26 -0.07
C GLN A 34 11.78 -0.73 -0.43
N ALA A 35 11.07 -1.36 0.51
CA ALA A 35 9.68 -1.77 0.33
C ALA A 35 8.74 -0.58 0.13
N ILE A 36 8.89 0.49 0.92
CA ILE A 36 8.13 1.74 0.75
C ILE A 36 8.41 2.35 -0.63
N ASN A 37 9.68 2.50 -1.01
CA ASN A 37 10.04 3.04 -2.33
C ASN A 37 9.41 2.24 -3.48
N THR A 38 9.32 0.91 -3.33
CA THR A 38 8.66 0.04 -4.31
C THR A 38 7.15 0.23 -4.32
N ALA A 39 6.52 0.34 -3.15
CA ALA A 39 5.09 0.63 -3.05
C ALA A 39 4.74 1.98 -3.69
N ASP A 40 5.56 3.01 -3.44
CA ASP A 40 5.39 4.34 -4.05
C ASP A 40 5.47 4.29 -5.58
N TRP A 41 6.38 3.47 -6.13
CA TRP A 41 6.47 3.25 -7.57
C TRP A 41 5.22 2.59 -8.14
N ILE A 42 4.66 1.60 -7.42
CA ILE A 42 3.42 0.93 -7.81
C ILE A 42 2.27 1.95 -7.80
N VAL A 43 2.08 2.67 -6.69
CA VAL A 43 1.03 3.69 -6.53
C VAL A 43 1.13 4.75 -7.61
N SER A 44 2.33 5.29 -7.84
CA SER A 44 2.55 6.33 -8.87
C SER A 44 2.13 5.85 -10.25
N ARG A 45 2.44 4.60 -10.62
CA ARG A 45 1.99 4.03 -11.91
C ARG A 45 0.48 3.87 -12.00
N LYS A 46 -0.20 3.56 -10.88
CA LYS A 46 -1.65 3.40 -10.84
C LYS A 46 -2.39 4.73 -10.94
N LEU A 47 -1.87 5.78 -10.31
CA LEU A 47 -2.43 7.15 -10.42
C LEU A 47 -2.50 7.65 -11.87
N PHE A 48 -1.56 7.23 -12.72
CA PHE A 48 -1.54 7.57 -14.15
C PHE A 48 -2.17 6.53 -15.06
N SER A 49 -2.78 5.48 -14.51
CA SER A 49 -3.48 4.47 -15.31
C SER A 49 -4.94 4.87 -15.55
N GLU A 50 -5.45 4.58 -16.75
CA GLU A 50 -6.84 4.89 -17.14
C GLU A 50 -7.87 3.92 -16.55
N ASP A 51 -7.41 2.79 -15.99
CA ASP A 51 -8.29 1.77 -15.41
C ASP A 51 -8.52 2.09 -13.92
N PRO A 52 -9.78 2.25 -13.46
CA PRO A 52 -10.08 2.45 -12.05
C PRO A 52 -9.68 1.24 -11.21
N GLU A 53 -9.12 1.48 -10.03
CA GLU A 53 -8.59 0.42 -9.18
C GLU A 53 -8.73 0.74 -7.69
N ASN A 54 -9.17 -0.25 -6.92
CA ASN A 54 -9.12 -0.22 -5.46
C ASN A 54 -7.73 -0.64 -5.00
N PHE A 55 -7.06 0.23 -4.25
CA PHE A 55 -5.72 -0.02 -3.76
C PHE A 55 -5.69 -0.04 -2.24
N ALA A 56 -4.97 -1.01 -1.68
CA ALA A 56 -4.74 -1.08 -0.24
C ALA A 56 -3.26 -1.31 0.07
N ILE A 57 -2.74 -0.58 1.05
CA ILE A 57 -1.45 -0.84 1.70
C ILE A 57 -1.72 -1.31 3.12
N ILE A 58 -1.17 -2.47 3.45
CA ILE A 58 -1.28 -3.09 4.76
C ILE A 58 0.12 -3.18 5.35
N ALA A 59 0.41 -2.40 6.38
CA ALA A 59 1.62 -2.53 7.17
C ALA A 59 1.35 -3.47 8.35
N TYR A 60 2.16 -4.52 8.52
CA TYR A 60 2.02 -5.49 9.61
C TYR A 60 3.32 -5.60 10.43
N ASN A 61 3.26 -6.20 11.63
CA ASN A 61 4.34 -6.18 12.63
C ASN A 61 4.77 -4.77 13.07
N SER A 62 3.92 -3.76 12.92
CA SER A 62 4.15 -2.42 13.45
C SER A 62 3.91 -2.38 14.96
N ASP A 63 4.07 -1.20 15.58
CA ASP A 63 3.85 -1.04 17.03
C ASP A 63 2.47 -1.59 17.44
N PRO A 64 2.41 -2.63 18.30
CA PRO A 64 1.17 -3.33 18.64
C PRO A 64 0.25 -2.56 19.58
N ASP A 65 0.74 -1.49 20.20
CA ASP A 65 -0.01 -0.61 21.09
C ASP A 65 -0.53 0.63 20.35
N GLU A 66 0.14 1.06 19.28
CA GLU A 66 -0.32 2.16 18.42
C GLU A 66 -1.22 1.70 17.25
N ASN A 67 -0.95 0.54 16.66
CA ASN A 67 -1.59 0.10 15.42
C ASN A 67 -2.51 -1.10 15.67
N ILE A 68 -3.77 -0.81 16.00
CA ILE A 68 -4.77 -1.83 16.30
C ILE A 68 -5.97 -1.65 15.37
N ILE A 69 -6.25 -2.65 14.56
CA ILE A 69 -7.47 -2.70 13.74
C ILE A 69 -8.50 -3.66 14.36
N LYS A 70 -9.78 -3.37 14.11
CA LYS A 70 -10.88 -4.27 14.45
C LYS A 70 -11.60 -4.68 13.17
N LEU A 71 -11.66 -5.97 12.90
CA LEU A 71 -12.38 -6.55 11.78
C LEU A 71 -13.27 -7.66 12.31
N ASP A 72 -14.56 -7.62 12.02
CA ASP A 72 -15.55 -8.62 12.42
C ASP A 72 -15.54 -8.99 13.92
N GLY A 73 -15.24 -8.00 14.77
CA GLY A 73 -15.15 -8.18 16.23
C GLY A 73 -13.81 -8.74 16.72
N GLU A 74 -12.93 -9.15 15.82
CA GLU A 74 -11.56 -9.56 16.12
C GLU A 74 -10.61 -8.36 16.13
N LYS A 75 -9.63 -8.38 17.05
CA LYS A 75 -8.61 -7.34 17.19
C LYS A 75 -7.28 -7.85 16.64
N PHE A 76 -6.73 -7.12 15.67
CA PHE A 76 -5.39 -7.39 15.16
C PHE A 76 -4.47 -6.25 15.61
N LYS A 77 -3.38 -6.60 16.30
CA LYS A 77 -2.38 -5.66 16.81
C LYS A 77 -1.18 -5.62 15.87
N GLY A 78 -0.52 -4.47 15.79
CA GLY A 78 0.64 -4.23 14.94
C GLY A 78 0.26 -4.24 13.46
N VAL A 79 -0.98 -3.86 13.14
CA VAL A 79 -1.49 -3.81 11.77
C VAL A 79 -2.07 -2.43 11.52
N LYS A 80 -1.69 -1.83 10.40
CA LYS A 80 -2.26 -0.59 9.88
C LYS A 80 -2.68 -0.80 8.44
N ILE A 81 -3.92 -0.44 8.14
CA ILE A 81 -4.49 -0.55 6.78
C ILE A 81 -4.75 0.87 6.29
N HIS A 82 -4.29 1.14 5.08
CA HIS A 82 -4.70 2.29 4.29
C HIS A 82 -5.28 1.80 2.97
N SER A 83 -6.44 2.31 2.57
CA SER A 83 -7.09 1.93 1.33
C SER A 83 -7.67 3.15 0.65
N GLU A 84 -7.52 3.21 -0.68
CA GLU A 84 -7.97 4.30 -1.52
C GLU A 84 -8.52 3.74 -2.84
N GLU A 85 -9.58 4.35 -3.37
CA GLU A 85 -10.05 4.11 -4.72
C GLU A 85 -9.32 5.10 -5.63
N PHE A 86 -8.48 4.62 -6.55
CA PHE A 86 -7.80 5.49 -7.49
C PHE A 86 -8.73 5.82 -8.65
N GLU A 87 -9.02 7.12 -8.77
CA GLU A 87 -9.57 7.70 -9.98
C GLU A 87 -8.41 8.17 -10.89
N PRO A 88 -8.48 7.94 -12.21
CA PRO A 88 -7.46 8.42 -13.13
C PRO A 88 -7.27 9.94 -13.03
N ALA A 89 -6.03 10.40 -12.96
CA ALA A 89 -5.73 11.82 -12.99
C ALA A 89 -6.14 12.43 -14.35
N CYS A 90 -7.09 13.36 -14.34
CA CYS A 90 -7.55 14.05 -15.55
C CYS A 90 -6.88 15.43 -15.67
N PHE A 91 -6.03 15.60 -16.68
CA PHE A 91 -5.36 16.86 -16.98
C PHE A 91 -5.99 17.51 -18.22
N ASP A 92 -7.29 17.85 -18.16
CA ASP A 92 -8.06 18.44 -19.27
C ASP A 92 -7.57 19.82 -19.76
N HIS A 93 -6.43 20.30 -19.26
CA HIS A 93 -5.92 21.66 -19.43
C HIS A 93 -4.41 21.71 -19.79
N LEU A 94 -3.81 20.57 -20.13
CA LEU A 94 -2.51 20.49 -20.82
C LEU A 94 -2.73 20.19 -22.31
#